data_AF-A0AAE3AU72-F1
#
_entry.id   AF-A0AAE3AU72-F1
#
_cell.length_a   1.000
_cell.length_b   1.000
_cell.length_c   1.000
_cell.angle_alpha   90.00
_cell.angle_beta   90.00
_cell.angle_gamma   90.00
#
_symmetry.space_group_name_H-M   'P 1'
#
loop_
_entity.id
_entity.type
_entity.pdbx_description
1 polymer ?
#
loop_
_entity_poly.entity_id
_entity_poly.type
_entity_poly.pdbx_seq_one_letter_code
_entity_poly.pdbx_strand_id
1 'polypeptide(L)'
;MKKLGKLLRNMLLVCGVLFIIVLLLPDDEEMPANQEQTGVETASGIGTQTGTETALGAETLAGAEHAAGAAENPFPEDMVKEKQTEIKGDGKDQATVFVYMNGSDLESEDGEATEDLCEMLAANISSQVNVLVETIGTKSWSKRLGIASDHTQRYKVEAGNLMLVDDSLGQLDCTSPDTLADFISWGAENYPANRYILIFWDHGAGPVYGFGYDEHQSEDSVLTIDEIQTAIRQSGIYFDIIGMDSCIMSSLELCCAMYNYCDYMILSEDFESGYGWSYTGWLNALSDNTSISSEELGKIIVDDMIADNEENGEGSSTLALIDESYMKVLYTAWADFAYANEPALLGENYSMHVRGGRRAHPILREKGLFDFLFDEDGDYSMSDYYITDIMAVAQNIESKETEALAAAVNLSICYFNCTDDEVGMTGLSVTLPYGDSEFYGYLYPVFTGVGMDADYVGWLEKFVYAEGYNDYYDYESWYEDDWEGWDDYEDDWNWIDWLFFEDDDYWEDDSWDEWGSDQSWAGSGNGRSDCMRKQLAC
;
A
#
# COMPACT_ATOMS: atom_id res chain seq x y z
N MET A 1 54.72 30.79 -9.03
CA MET A 1 53.50 31.54 -8.65
C MET A 1 52.24 30.68 -8.51
N LYS A 2 51.94 29.71 -9.39
CA LYS A 2 50.73 28.86 -9.26
C LYS A 2 50.70 27.91 -8.04
N LYS A 3 51.85 27.42 -7.54
CA LYS A 3 51.91 26.58 -6.32
C LYS A 3 51.71 27.37 -5.01
N LEU A 4 52.02 28.67 -5.00
CA LEU A 4 51.86 29.51 -3.80
C LEU A 4 50.40 29.89 -3.57
N GLY A 5 49.63 30.12 -4.65
CA GLY A 5 48.19 30.40 -4.56
C GLY A 5 47.35 29.23 -4.07
N LYS A 6 47.72 27.98 -4.43
CA LYS A 6 47.05 26.77 -3.91
C LYS A 6 47.30 26.56 -2.42
N LEU A 7 48.50 26.92 -1.95
CA LEU A 7 48.89 26.78 -0.54
C LEU A 7 48.21 27.85 0.34
N LEU A 8 48.10 29.08 -0.15
CA LEU A 8 47.33 30.16 0.48
C LEU A 8 45.83 29.86 0.53
N ARG A 9 45.25 29.30 -0.54
CA ARG A 9 43.84 28.90 -0.57
C ARG A 9 43.54 27.78 0.43
N ASN A 10 44.41 26.78 0.53
CA ASN A 10 44.25 25.70 1.50
C ASN A 10 44.46 26.18 2.94
N MET A 11 45.37 27.12 3.19
CA MET A 11 45.49 27.75 4.51
C MET A 11 44.25 28.54 4.89
N LEU A 12 43.66 29.30 3.96
CA LEU A 12 42.43 30.06 4.23
C LEU A 12 41.23 29.14 4.49
N LEU A 13 41.13 28.00 3.79
CA LEU A 13 40.11 26.98 4.07
C LEU A 13 40.29 26.36 5.45
N VAL A 14 41.53 26.00 5.83
CA VAL A 14 41.82 25.43 7.16
C VAL A 14 41.54 26.46 8.27
N CYS A 15 41.90 27.73 8.06
CA CYS A 15 41.58 28.80 9.01
C CYS A 15 40.07 29.06 9.10
N GLY A 16 39.32 28.94 8.00
CA GLY A 16 37.87 29.06 8.00
C GLY A 16 37.18 27.95 8.78
N VAL A 17 37.60 26.69 8.59
CA VAL A 17 37.08 25.54 9.33
C VAL A 17 37.42 25.64 10.82
N LEU A 18 38.65 26.03 11.17
CA LEU A 18 39.03 26.26 12.57
C LEU A 18 38.24 27.40 13.22
N PHE A 19 37.87 28.44 12.46
CA PHE A 19 37.05 29.54 12.96
C PHE A 19 35.60 29.10 13.24
N ILE A 20 35.03 28.25 12.39
CA ILE A 20 33.70 27.65 12.61
C ILE A 20 33.72 26.74 13.84
N ILE A 21 34.77 25.93 14.02
CA ILE A 21 34.91 25.07 15.21
C ILE A 21 35.00 25.92 16.49
N VAL A 22 35.72 27.05 16.46
CA VAL A 22 35.79 27.96 17.63
C VAL A 22 34.46 28.65 17.93
N LEU A 23 33.63 28.91 16.91
CA LEU A 23 32.28 29.47 17.10
C LEU A 23 31.26 28.45 17.62
N LEU A 24 31.53 27.16 17.46
CA LEU A 24 30.67 26.05 17.93
C LEU A 24 31.13 25.45 19.26
N LEU A 25 32.19 25.99 19.87
CA LEU A 25 32.53 25.63 21.24
C LEU A 25 31.58 26.36 22.20
N PRO A 26 30.86 25.65 23.08
CA PRO A 26 29.98 26.27 24.07
C PRO A 26 30.78 27.13 25.05
N ASP A 27 30.25 28.31 25.40
CA ASP A 27 30.84 29.19 26.40
C ASP A 27 30.74 28.54 27.80
N ASP A 28 31.89 28.30 28.43
CA ASP A 28 31.99 27.77 29.80
C ASP A 28 31.39 28.76 30.81
N GLU A 29 30.20 28.48 31.35
CA GLU A 29 29.74 29.08 32.60
C GLU A 29 30.34 28.33 33.81
N GLU A 30 31.12 29.08 34.59
CA GLU A 30 31.70 28.66 35.87
C GLU A 30 30.64 28.24 36.90
N MET A 31 30.78 27.05 37.50
CA MET A 31 30.29 26.78 38.85
C MET A 31 31.29 25.90 39.65
N PRO A 32 31.40 26.12 40.99
CA PRO A 32 32.58 25.77 41.76
C PRO A 32 32.57 24.35 42.37
N ALA A 33 33.79 23.92 42.71
CA ALA A 33 34.20 22.66 43.30
C ALA A 33 33.49 22.23 44.60
N ASN A 34 33.26 20.92 44.78
CA ASN A 34 34.06 20.11 45.71
C ASN A 34 33.72 18.61 45.72
N GLN A 35 34.81 17.83 45.67
CA GLN A 35 35.10 16.60 46.43
C GLN A 35 34.27 15.34 46.23
N GLU A 36 34.80 14.43 45.41
CA GLU A 36 34.98 13.03 45.80
C GLU A 36 36.44 12.61 45.59
N GLN A 37 37.05 12.04 46.64
CA GLN A 37 37.89 10.85 46.51
C GLN A 37 38.40 10.38 47.87
N THR A 38 38.03 9.14 48.23
CA THR A 38 38.86 8.05 48.76
C THR A 38 37.93 6.83 48.83
N GLY A 39 38.18 5.63 48.32
CA GLY A 39 39.41 4.96 47.92
C GLY A 39 39.43 3.55 48.56
N VAL A 40 39.58 2.54 47.70
CA VAL A 40 40.44 1.34 47.90
C VAL A 40 39.89 0.12 48.68
N GLU A 41 39.74 -0.97 47.90
CA GLU A 41 40.14 -2.38 48.08
C GLU A 41 39.85 -3.16 49.39
N THR A 42 39.34 -4.40 49.27
CA THR A 42 40.14 -5.67 49.23
C THR A 42 39.25 -6.90 49.52
N ALA A 43 39.74 -8.04 49.06
CA ALA A 43 39.07 -9.32 48.86
C ALA A 43 38.99 -10.30 50.06
N SER A 44 38.15 -11.32 49.89
CA SER A 44 38.29 -12.76 50.25
C SER A 44 36.88 -13.31 50.53
N GLY A 45 36.43 -14.51 50.15
CA GLY A 45 37.06 -15.79 49.84
C GLY A 45 36.24 -16.89 50.55
N ILE A 46 36.28 -18.13 50.04
CA ILE A 46 35.62 -19.39 50.49
C ILE A 46 34.25 -19.61 49.80
N GLY A 47 34.04 -20.55 48.86
CA GLY A 47 34.34 -22.00 48.84
C GLY A 47 33.04 -22.75 49.21
N THR A 48 32.48 -23.74 48.50
CA THR A 48 33.09 -24.97 47.97
C THR A 48 31.99 -25.80 47.23
N GLN A 49 32.31 -26.36 46.04
CA GLN A 49 31.95 -27.71 45.50
C GLN A 49 30.47 -28.15 45.33
N THR A 50 30.04 -28.93 44.33
CA THR A 50 30.67 -29.89 43.39
C THR A 50 29.63 -30.36 42.37
N GLY A 51 30.05 -30.71 41.13
CA GLY A 51 29.27 -31.57 40.23
C GLY A 51 29.56 -31.45 38.73
N THR A 52 30.77 -31.81 38.28
CA THR A 52 31.14 -32.11 36.87
C THR A 52 30.81 -33.57 36.54
N GLU A 53 30.35 -33.92 35.34
CA GLU A 53 31.08 -34.49 34.17
C GLU A 53 29.98 -35.13 33.26
N THR A 54 30.06 -35.33 31.93
CA THR A 54 31.06 -35.14 30.86
C THR A 54 30.35 -35.25 29.50
N ALA A 55 30.99 -34.68 28.47
CA ALA A 55 30.61 -34.68 27.06
C ALA A 55 30.92 -35.98 26.30
N LEU A 56 30.28 -36.19 25.13
CA LEU A 56 30.90 -36.40 23.80
C LEU A 56 29.91 -37.02 22.79
N GLY A 57 29.87 -36.45 21.57
CA GLY A 57 29.29 -37.09 20.39
C GLY A 57 29.00 -36.12 19.24
N ALA A 58 30.02 -35.75 18.48
CA ALA A 58 29.86 -35.16 17.15
C ALA A 58 29.81 -36.27 16.09
N GLU A 59 28.89 -36.19 15.11
CA GLU A 59 29.18 -36.30 13.67
C GLU A 59 27.91 -36.26 12.78
N THR A 60 28.00 -35.39 11.77
CA THR A 60 27.48 -35.47 10.38
C THR A 60 25.99 -35.28 10.02
N LEU A 61 25.81 -34.22 9.23
CA LEU A 61 24.78 -33.92 8.24
C LEU A 61 24.34 -35.12 7.37
N ALA A 62 23.02 -35.24 7.19
CA ALA A 62 22.39 -35.70 5.95
C ALA A 62 21.01 -35.04 5.86
N GLY A 63 20.73 -34.39 4.74
CA GLY A 63 19.53 -33.61 4.50
C GLY A 63 18.24 -34.42 4.59
N ALA A 64 17.20 -33.76 5.07
CA ALA A 64 15.82 -34.13 4.83
C ALA A 64 15.19 -32.99 4.03
N GLU A 65 15.04 -33.23 2.72
CA GLU A 65 14.05 -32.55 1.90
C GLU A 65 12.69 -32.79 2.55
N HIS A 66 12.15 -31.77 3.23
CA HIS A 66 10.73 -31.78 3.57
C HIS A 66 9.97 -31.29 2.35
N ALA A 67 9.41 -32.25 1.62
CA ALA A 67 8.36 -32.00 0.66
C ALA A 67 7.21 -31.30 1.39
N ALA A 68 6.99 -30.02 1.07
CA ALA A 68 5.78 -29.29 1.43
C ALA A 68 4.59 -30.01 0.77
N GLY A 69 3.91 -30.85 1.53
CA GLY A 69 2.61 -31.37 1.16
C GLY A 69 1.60 -30.27 1.38
N ALA A 70 0.91 -29.88 0.31
CA ALA A 70 -0.23 -28.97 0.35
C ALA A 70 -1.19 -29.34 1.49
N ALA A 71 -1.26 -28.49 2.51
CA ALA A 71 -2.35 -28.52 3.47
C ALA A 71 -3.59 -27.95 2.77
N GLU A 72 -4.66 -28.74 2.73
CA GLU A 72 -5.96 -28.30 2.20
C GLU A 72 -6.51 -27.19 3.10
N ASN A 73 -6.80 -26.03 2.50
CA ASN A 73 -7.21 -24.80 3.19
C ASN A 73 -8.59 -25.00 3.90
N PRO A 74 -8.77 -24.72 5.21
CA PRO A 74 -9.98 -25.08 5.96
C PRO A 74 -11.15 -24.09 5.90
N PHE A 75 -11.10 -23.08 5.03
CA PHE A 75 -12.12 -22.02 4.95
C PHE A 75 -13.48 -22.56 4.43
N PRO A 76 -14.62 -22.01 4.89
CA PRO A 76 -15.89 -22.13 4.19
C PRO A 76 -15.68 -21.72 2.73
N GLU A 77 -16.02 -22.60 1.78
CA GLU A 77 -15.76 -22.41 0.35
C GLU A 77 -16.40 -21.12 -0.23
N ASP A 78 -17.32 -20.48 0.49
CA ASP A 78 -18.01 -19.24 0.11
C ASP A 78 -17.35 -17.94 0.62
N MET A 79 -16.39 -18.05 1.55
CA MET A 79 -15.63 -16.92 2.12
C MET A 79 -14.39 -16.58 1.30
N VAL A 80 -13.81 -17.55 0.59
CA VAL A 80 -12.66 -17.33 -0.29
C VAL A 80 -13.14 -17.32 -1.74
N LYS A 81 -12.96 -16.21 -2.48
CA LYS A 81 -13.35 -16.20 -3.90
C LYS A 81 -12.31 -16.90 -4.76
N GLU A 82 -12.77 -17.62 -5.78
CA GLU A 82 -11.90 -18.10 -6.86
C GLU A 82 -11.37 -16.92 -7.67
N LYS A 83 -10.10 -17.02 -8.06
CA LYS A 83 -9.44 -16.06 -8.96
C LYS A 83 -10.11 -16.11 -10.33
N GLN A 84 -10.33 -14.95 -10.95
CA GLN A 84 -11.01 -14.89 -12.27
C GLN A 84 -10.05 -14.72 -13.44
N THR A 85 -8.83 -14.24 -13.22
CA THR A 85 -7.83 -14.12 -14.28
C THR A 85 -7.28 -15.49 -14.66
N GLU A 86 -7.50 -15.88 -15.91
CA GLU A 86 -6.96 -17.13 -16.45
C GLU A 86 -5.61 -16.90 -17.16
N ILE A 87 -4.52 -17.25 -16.47
CA ILE A 87 -3.19 -17.39 -17.08
C ILE A 87 -3.11 -18.71 -17.83
N LYS A 88 -2.96 -18.65 -19.16
CA LYS A 88 -2.98 -19.81 -20.07
C LYS A 88 -1.67 -20.58 -20.09
N GLY A 89 -0.54 -19.91 -19.83
CA GLY A 89 0.79 -20.51 -19.89
C GLY A 89 1.34 -20.68 -21.32
N ASP A 90 2.53 -21.26 -21.40
CA ASP A 90 3.26 -21.58 -22.64
C ASP A 90 3.47 -20.38 -23.60
N GLY A 91 3.54 -19.15 -23.08
CA GLY A 91 3.68 -17.94 -23.89
C GLY A 91 2.45 -17.64 -24.76
N LYS A 92 1.25 -18.08 -24.34
CA LYS A 92 -0.02 -17.79 -25.03
C LYS A 92 -0.76 -16.60 -24.46
N ASP A 93 -0.28 -16.06 -23.33
CA ASP A 93 -0.91 -14.95 -22.65
C ASP A 93 -0.68 -13.65 -23.41
N GLN A 94 -1.72 -12.82 -23.45
CA GLN A 94 -1.67 -11.42 -23.86
C GLN A 94 -1.99 -10.58 -22.63
N ALA A 95 -1.14 -9.61 -22.33
CA ALA A 95 -1.33 -8.67 -21.24
C ALA A 95 -1.64 -7.28 -21.80
N THR A 96 -2.60 -6.58 -21.20
CA THR A 96 -2.82 -5.16 -21.42
C THR A 96 -2.74 -4.44 -20.08
N VAL A 97 -1.73 -3.58 -19.97
CA VAL A 97 -1.49 -2.68 -18.84
C VAL A 97 -2.10 -1.33 -19.18
N PHE A 98 -2.95 -0.84 -18.31
CA PHE A 98 -3.53 0.50 -18.35
C PHE A 98 -2.82 1.35 -17.30
N VAL A 99 -2.30 2.50 -17.70
CA VAL A 99 -1.77 3.50 -16.79
C VAL A 99 -2.63 4.75 -16.92
N TYR A 100 -3.45 5.02 -15.92
CA TYR A 100 -4.27 6.22 -15.84
C TYR A 100 -3.42 7.32 -15.21
N MET A 101 -2.75 8.09 -16.07
CA MET A 101 -1.68 9.00 -15.68
C MET A 101 -2.20 10.41 -15.53
N ASN A 102 -2.67 10.71 -14.33
CA ASN A 102 -3.05 12.05 -13.96
C ASN A 102 -1.80 12.82 -13.54
N GLY A 103 -1.30 13.69 -14.43
CA GLY A 103 -0.03 14.37 -14.22
C GLY A 103 -0.07 15.42 -13.10
N SER A 104 -1.24 15.97 -12.77
CA SER A 104 -1.42 16.97 -11.69
C SER A 104 -0.31 18.04 -11.63
N ASP A 105 0.01 18.53 -10.42
CA ASP A 105 1.18 19.35 -10.12
C ASP A 105 2.49 18.54 -10.08
N LEU A 106 2.45 17.21 -9.89
CA LEU A 106 3.63 16.35 -9.94
C LEU A 106 4.36 16.46 -11.29
N GLU A 107 3.61 16.62 -12.39
CA GLU A 107 4.15 16.84 -13.72
C GLU A 107 4.45 18.33 -13.99
N SER A 108 3.57 19.26 -13.60
CA SER A 108 3.76 20.67 -13.98
C SER A 108 4.83 21.39 -13.18
N GLU A 109 5.13 20.92 -11.96
CA GLU A 109 6.17 21.47 -11.08
C GLU A 109 7.46 20.66 -11.13
N ASP A 110 7.37 19.33 -11.08
CA ASP A 110 8.53 18.45 -10.91
C ASP A 110 8.84 17.58 -12.14
N GLY A 111 7.82 17.24 -12.95
CA GLY A 111 7.97 16.47 -14.18
C GLY A 111 8.07 14.95 -13.95
N GLU A 112 7.55 14.45 -12.82
CA GLU A 112 7.69 13.05 -12.39
C GLU A 112 7.01 12.09 -13.36
N ALA A 113 5.77 12.39 -13.81
CA ALA A 113 5.06 11.57 -14.78
C ALA A 113 5.85 11.39 -16.09
N THR A 114 6.57 12.42 -16.52
CA THR A 114 7.48 12.33 -17.68
C THR A 114 8.68 11.42 -17.43
N GLU A 115 9.22 11.37 -16.21
CA GLU A 115 10.32 10.46 -15.88
C GLU A 115 9.82 9.01 -15.90
N ASP A 116 8.67 8.69 -15.31
CA ASP A 116 8.08 7.35 -15.35
C ASP A 116 7.75 6.89 -16.77
N LEU A 117 7.22 7.78 -17.60
CA LEU A 117 7.07 7.50 -19.03
C LEU A 117 8.43 7.19 -19.68
N CYS A 118 9.51 7.86 -19.29
CA CYS A 118 10.85 7.54 -19.81
C CYS A 118 11.35 6.17 -19.33
N GLU A 119 10.99 5.75 -18.13
CA GLU A 119 11.27 4.40 -17.64
C GLU A 119 10.50 3.33 -18.42
N MET A 120 9.20 3.53 -18.62
CA MET A 120 8.39 2.63 -19.45
C MET A 120 8.96 2.52 -20.88
N LEU A 121 9.48 3.61 -21.44
CA LEU A 121 10.14 3.63 -22.74
C LEU A 121 11.51 2.92 -22.75
N ALA A 122 12.18 2.81 -21.60
CA ALA A 122 13.43 2.07 -21.47
C ALA A 122 13.23 0.55 -21.42
N ALA A 123 12.02 0.08 -21.07
CA ALA A 123 11.67 -1.33 -21.07
C ALA A 123 11.65 -1.95 -22.48
N ASN A 124 12.02 -3.23 -22.55
CA ASN A 124 11.96 -4.05 -23.75
C ASN A 124 10.58 -4.71 -23.89
N ILE A 125 9.57 -3.90 -24.21
CA ILE A 125 8.17 -4.33 -24.29
C ILE A 125 7.98 -5.35 -25.42
N SER A 126 7.49 -6.54 -25.09
CA SER A 126 7.25 -7.61 -26.07
C SER A 126 5.97 -7.37 -26.87
N SER A 127 5.81 -8.05 -28.01
CA SER A 127 4.58 -7.92 -28.82
C SER A 127 3.34 -8.53 -28.17
N GLN A 128 3.47 -9.20 -27.02
CA GLN A 128 2.38 -9.81 -26.26
C GLN A 128 1.88 -8.93 -25.12
N VAL A 129 2.55 -7.79 -24.88
CA VAL A 129 2.21 -6.82 -23.86
C VAL A 129 1.80 -5.51 -24.54
N ASN A 130 0.64 -4.98 -24.17
CA ASN A 130 0.23 -3.62 -24.53
C ASN A 130 0.32 -2.76 -23.27
N VAL A 131 1.12 -1.70 -23.30
CA VAL A 131 1.11 -0.68 -22.24
C VAL A 131 0.42 0.54 -22.81
N LEU A 132 -0.74 0.87 -22.27
CA LEU A 132 -1.60 1.97 -22.68
C LEU A 132 -1.57 3.05 -21.62
N VAL A 133 -1.37 4.30 -22.02
CA VAL A 133 -1.33 5.44 -21.10
C VAL A 133 -2.33 6.49 -21.54
N GLU A 134 -3.16 6.97 -20.63
CA GLU A 134 -3.94 8.19 -20.81
C GLU A 134 -3.30 9.32 -20.01
N THR A 135 -2.85 10.37 -20.70
CA THR A 135 -2.18 11.52 -20.09
C THR A 135 -3.19 12.65 -19.91
N ILE A 136 -3.41 13.09 -18.67
CA ILE A 136 -4.50 14.01 -18.30
C ILE A 136 -4.14 14.87 -17.07
N GLY A 137 -4.98 15.87 -16.75
CA GLY A 137 -5.08 16.50 -15.44
C GLY A 137 -3.99 17.50 -15.01
N THR A 138 -2.91 17.66 -15.77
CA THR A 138 -1.89 18.69 -15.51
C THR A 138 -2.06 19.93 -16.40
N LYS A 139 -1.68 21.13 -15.90
CA LYS A 139 -1.62 22.38 -16.69
C LYS A 139 -0.46 22.40 -17.67
N SER A 140 0.61 21.64 -17.42
CA SER A 140 1.84 21.73 -18.20
C SER A 140 2.64 20.44 -18.20
N TRP A 141 2.53 19.67 -19.28
CA TRP A 141 3.46 18.59 -19.58
C TRP A 141 4.84 19.11 -20.02
N SER A 142 5.87 18.36 -19.64
CA SER A 142 7.24 18.48 -20.09
C SER A 142 7.34 18.31 -21.60
N LYS A 143 8.20 19.12 -22.21
CA LYS A 143 8.40 19.11 -23.67
C LYS A 143 9.22 17.92 -24.17
N ARG A 144 9.74 17.08 -23.27
CA ARG A 144 10.64 15.95 -23.60
C ARG A 144 9.97 14.93 -24.52
N LEU A 145 8.72 14.59 -24.22
CA LEU A 145 7.96 13.57 -24.94
C LEU A 145 6.94 14.16 -25.92
N GLY A 146 6.73 15.47 -25.88
CA GLY A 146 5.84 16.16 -26.81
C GLY A 146 4.35 15.91 -26.56
N ILE A 147 4.00 15.60 -25.31
CA ILE A 147 2.62 15.48 -24.83
C ILE A 147 2.00 16.88 -24.79
N ALA A 148 0.74 16.98 -25.20
CA ALA A 148 -0.01 18.22 -25.21
C ALA A 148 -0.53 18.55 -23.80
N SER A 149 -0.52 19.83 -23.45
CA SER A 149 -0.98 20.30 -22.14
C SER A 149 -2.38 20.92 -22.16
N ASP A 150 -3.04 20.91 -23.31
CA ASP A 150 -4.35 21.55 -23.51
C ASP A 150 -5.47 20.56 -23.87
N HIS A 151 -5.18 19.24 -23.88
CA HIS A 151 -6.15 18.17 -24.04
C HIS A 151 -5.58 16.82 -23.61
N THR A 152 -6.47 15.88 -23.32
CA THR A 152 -6.18 14.47 -23.03
C THR A 152 -5.74 13.73 -24.28
N GLN A 153 -4.76 12.85 -24.12
CA GLN A 153 -4.21 12.01 -25.20
C GLN A 153 -4.06 10.56 -24.71
N ARG A 154 -4.20 9.61 -25.64
CA ARG A 154 -3.95 8.19 -25.38
C ARG A 154 -2.75 7.72 -26.15
N TYR A 155 -1.87 6.99 -25.47
CA TYR A 155 -0.64 6.48 -26.00
C TYR A 155 -0.54 4.97 -25.84
N LYS A 156 0.26 4.37 -26.72
CA LYS A 156 0.82 3.03 -26.52
C LYS A 156 2.32 3.16 -26.36
N VAL A 157 2.86 2.60 -25.27
CA VAL A 157 4.30 2.55 -25.07
C VAL A 157 4.89 1.41 -25.88
N GLU A 158 5.96 1.70 -26.63
CA GLU A 158 6.83 0.74 -27.28
C GLU A 158 8.28 1.03 -26.85
N ALA A 159 9.18 0.04 -27.00
CA ALA A 159 10.58 0.22 -26.67
C ALA A 159 11.18 1.46 -27.37
N GLY A 160 11.52 2.48 -26.58
CA GLY A 160 12.07 3.76 -27.00
C GLY A 160 11.10 4.69 -27.76
N ASN A 161 9.80 4.40 -27.80
CA ASN A 161 8.82 5.21 -28.55
C ASN A 161 7.45 5.28 -27.86
N LEU A 162 6.98 6.50 -27.58
CA LEU A 162 5.62 6.76 -27.09
C LEU A 162 4.70 7.02 -28.29
N MET A 163 3.90 6.02 -28.69
CA MET A 163 3.06 6.11 -29.88
C MET A 163 1.72 6.77 -29.54
N LEU A 164 1.44 7.94 -30.09
CA LEU A 164 0.13 8.59 -30.00
C LEU A 164 -0.94 7.77 -30.74
N VAL A 165 -1.99 7.36 -30.03
CA VAL A 165 -3.08 6.51 -30.54
C VAL A 165 -4.38 7.30 -30.66
N ASP A 166 -4.67 8.19 -29.71
CA ASP A 166 -5.81 9.11 -29.78
C ASP A 166 -5.42 10.52 -29.31
N ASP A 167 -5.86 11.51 -30.06
CA ASP A 167 -5.55 12.94 -29.95
C ASP A 167 -6.83 13.80 -30.03
N SER A 168 -8.00 13.16 -29.90
CA SER A 168 -9.29 13.76 -30.22
C SER A 168 -10.23 13.94 -29.03
N LEU A 169 -9.79 13.57 -27.83
CA LEU A 169 -10.59 13.52 -26.61
C LEU A 169 -10.95 14.90 -26.06
N GLY A 170 -10.19 15.93 -26.41
CA GLY A 170 -10.31 17.25 -25.77
C GLY A 170 -9.79 17.20 -24.33
N GLN A 171 -10.01 18.27 -23.57
CA GLN A 171 -9.66 18.29 -22.15
C GLN A 171 -10.74 17.54 -21.36
N LEU A 172 -10.46 16.29 -21.00
CA LEU A 172 -11.30 15.51 -20.10
C LEU A 172 -10.99 15.89 -18.64
N ASP A 173 -11.87 15.46 -17.74
CA ASP A 173 -11.73 15.59 -16.29
C ASP A 173 -11.21 14.26 -15.74
N CYS A 174 -10.01 14.23 -15.18
CA CYS A 174 -9.43 12.97 -14.66
C CYS A 174 -10.08 12.49 -13.36
N THR A 175 -10.84 13.36 -12.68
CA THR A 175 -11.55 13.07 -11.43
C THR A 175 -12.97 12.58 -11.70
N SER A 176 -13.35 12.40 -12.97
CA SER A 176 -14.64 11.87 -13.37
C SER A 176 -14.59 10.34 -13.55
N PRO A 177 -15.53 9.58 -12.93
CA PRO A 177 -15.60 8.13 -13.14
C PRO A 177 -15.90 7.74 -14.59
N ASP A 178 -16.61 8.60 -15.35
CA ASP A 178 -16.89 8.35 -16.77
C ASP A 178 -15.61 8.37 -17.63
N THR A 179 -14.63 9.21 -17.26
CA THR A 179 -13.34 9.32 -17.97
C THR A 179 -12.54 8.03 -17.81
N LEU A 180 -12.40 7.56 -16.56
CA LEU A 180 -11.74 6.29 -16.25
C LEU A 180 -12.44 5.09 -16.91
N ALA A 181 -13.78 5.03 -16.84
CA ALA A 181 -14.55 3.97 -17.47
C ALA A 181 -14.35 3.93 -18.99
N ASP A 182 -14.32 5.10 -19.66
CA ASP A 182 -14.05 5.21 -21.09
C ASP A 182 -12.65 4.73 -21.43
N PHE A 183 -11.62 5.11 -20.67
CA PHE A 183 -10.24 4.66 -20.90
C PHE A 183 -10.10 3.14 -20.80
N ILE A 184 -10.64 2.54 -19.74
CA ILE A 184 -10.60 1.09 -19.54
C ILE A 184 -11.33 0.37 -20.68
N SER A 185 -12.56 0.80 -20.98
CA SER A 185 -13.39 0.19 -22.02
C SER A 185 -12.72 0.29 -23.38
N TRP A 186 -12.21 1.47 -23.74
CA TRP A 186 -11.49 1.71 -24.98
C TRP A 186 -10.27 0.80 -25.12
N GLY A 187 -9.43 0.69 -24.08
CA GLY A 187 -8.21 -0.11 -24.17
C GLY A 187 -8.53 -1.61 -24.24
N ALA A 188 -9.52 -2.10 -23.51
CA ALA A 188 -9.96 -3.49 -23.60
C ALA A 188 -10.58 -3.85 -24.97
N GLU A 189 -11.33 -2.92 -25.57
CA GLU A 189 -11.91 -3.10 -26.91
C GLU A 189 -10.85 -3.12 -28.02
N ASN A 190 -9.86 -2.22 -27.94
CA ASN A 190 -8.85 -2.05 -28.99
C ASN A 190 -7.63 -2.98 -28.81
N TYR A 191 -7.33 -3.36 -27.58
CA TYR A 191 -6.19 -4.19 -27.19
C TYR A 191 -6.64 -5.34 -26.28
N PRO A 192 -7.48 -6.28 -26.79
CA PRO A 192 -8.01 -7.36 -25.98
C PRO A 192 -6.90 -8.29 -25.52
N ALA A 193 -6.94 -8.62 -24.24
CA ALA A 193 -6.01 -9.49 -23.54
C ALA A 193 -6.77 -10.50 -22.67
N ASN A 194 -6.05 -11.49 -22.14
CA ASN A 194 -6.59 -12.37 -21.09
C ASN A 194 -5.99 -12.07 -19.71
N ARG A 195 -5.16 -11.03 -19.62
CA ARG A 195 -4.60 -10.49 -18.39
C ARG A 195 -4.66 -8.97 -18.49
N TYR A 196 -5.38 -8.32 -17.58
CA TYR A 196 -5.50 -6.87 -17.53
C TYR A 196 -4.90 -6.36 -16.23
N ILE A 197 -4.06 -5.33 -16.31
CA ILE A 197 -3.47 -4.67 -15.14
C ILE A 197 -3.84 -3.20 -15.24
N LEU A 198 -4.37 -2.61 -14.17
CA LEU A 198 -4.71 -1.18 -14.09
C LEU A 198 -3.83 -0.52 -13.04
N ILE A 199 -3.17 0.57 -13.42
CA ILE A 199 -2.32 1.36 -12.55
C ILE A 199 -2.87 2.79 -12.54
N PHE A 200 -3.10 3.30 -11.34
CA PHE A 200 -3.42 4.70 -11.08
C PHE A 200 -2.12 5.41 -10.69
N TRP A 201 -1.80 6.51 -11.38
CA TRP A 201 -0.60 7.30 -11.12
C TRP A 201 -1.02 8.72 -10.80
N ASP A 202 -0.82 9.16 -9.55
CA ASP A 202 -0.94 10.54 -9.05
C ASP A 202 -0.81 10.59 -7.49
N HIS A 203 -1.25 11.70 -6.88
CA HIS A 203 -1.62 11.78 -5.47
C HIS A 203 -2.73 10.81 -5.04
N GLY A 204 -2.57 10.29 -3.83
CA GLY A 204 -3.63 9.60 -3.07
C GLY A 204 -3.91 10.33 -1.76
N ALA A 205 -5.15 10.19 -1.28
CA ALA A 205 -5.63 10.87 -0.08
C ALA A 205 -6.42 9.90 0.85
N GLY A 206 -6.13 8.60 0.74
CA GLY A 206 -6.78 7.55 1.51
C GLY A 206 -8.21 7.24 1.09
N PRO A 207 -8.89 6.33 1.80
CA PRO A 207 -10.16 5.77 1.37
C PRO A 207 -11.32 6.77 1.36
N VAL A 208 -11.22 7.89 2.09
CA VAL A 208 -12.29 8.90 2.18
C VAL A 208 -12.12 10.02 1.17
N TYR A 209 -10.91 10.53 0.99
CA TYR A 209 -10.64 11.63 0.07
C TYR A 209 -10.17 11.16 -1.32
N GLY A 210 -9.92 9.87 -1.49
CA GLY A 210 -9.79 9.24 -2.81
C GLY A 210 -8.47 9.51 -3.53
N PHE A 211 -8.55 9.43 -4.86
CA PHE A 211 -7.40 9.48 -5.77
C PHE A 211 -7.47 10.69 -6.70
N GLY A 212 -6.31 11.30 -6.93
CA GLY A 212 -6.01 12.07 -8.13
C GLY A 212 -6.53 13.51 -8.17
N TYR A 213 -5.65 14.44 -8.56
CA TYR A 213 -5.81 15.89 -8.68
C TYR A 213 -5.81 16.39 -10.12
N ASP A 214 -6.92 17.01 -10.55
CA ASP A 214 -6.97 17.75 -11.82
C ASP A 214 -6.72 19.25 -11.63
N GLU A 215 -5.59 19.75 -12.12
CA GLU A 215 -5.23 21.15 -12.10
C GLU A 215 -6.18 22.08 -12.89
N HIS A 216 -7.04 21.52 -13.76
CA HIS A 216 -8.05 22.26 -14.54
C HIS A 216 -9.42 22.28 -13.89
N GLN A 217 -9.66 21.47 -12.86
CA GLN A 217 -10.95 21.40 -12.17
C GLN A 217 -10.99 22.25 -10.92
N SER A 218 -12.11 22.13 -10.19
CA SER A 218 -12.09 22.56 -8.80
C SER A 218 -10.99 21.77 -8.13
N GLU A 219 -10.23 22.53 -7.36
CA GLU A 219 -9.44 22.06 -6.24
C GLU A 219 -10.20 20.92 -5.54
N ASP A 220 -11.51 21.13 -5.37
CA ASP A 220 -12.44 20.16 -4.83
C ASP A 220 -12.90 18.95 -5.67
N SER A 221 -12.10 18.47 -6.61
CA SER A 221 -12.46 17.30 -7.42
C SER A 221 -11.41 16.21 -7.25
N VAL A 222 -11.84 15.02 -6.84
CA VAL A 222 -11.07 13.77 -6.67
C VAL A 222 -11.92 12.64 -7.22
N LEU A 223 -11.31 11.49 -7.44
CA LEU A 223 -12.03 10.25 -7.68
C LEU A 223 -12.14 9.46 -6.37
N THR A 224 -13.30 9.47 -5.72
CA THR A 224 -13.50 8.71 -4.48
C THR A 224 -13.54 7.20 -4.76
N ILE A 225 -13.28 6.36 -3.75
CA ILE A 225 -13.18 4.90 -3.96
C ILE A 225 -14.49 4.26 -4.47
N ASP A 226 -15.67 4.83 -4.16
CA ASP A 226 -16.96 4.41 -4.71
C ASP A 226 -17.16 4.84 -6.17
N GLU A 227 -16.56 5.96 -6.57
CA GLU A 227 -16.53 6.42 -7.96
C GLU A 227 -15.56 5.57 -8.79
N ILE A 228 -14.37 5.24 -8.27
CA ILE A 228 -13.44 4.26 -8.86
C ILE A 228 -14.15 2.91 -9.08
N GLN A 229 -14.82 2.42 -8.03
CA GLN A 229 -15.61 1.18 -8.10
C GLN A 229 -16.68 1.27 -9.20
N THR A 230 -17.38 2.40 -9.28
CA THR A 230 -18.41 2.63 -10.29
C THR A 230 -17.82 2.61 -11.70
N ALA A 231 -16.68 3.28 -11.94
CA ALA A 231 -16.03 3.32 -13.24
C ALA A 231 -15.59 1.92 -13.71
N ILE A 232 -14.95 1.16 -12.82
CA ILE A 232 -14.50 -0.21 -13.13
C ILE A 232 -15.71 -1.11 -13.40
N ARG A 233 -16.75 -1.04 -12.56
CA ARG A 233 -18.01 -1.77 -12.77
C ARG A 233 -18.65 -1.45 -14.13
N GLN A 234 -18.66 -0.19 -14.53
CA GLN A 234 -19.22 0.25 -15.81
C GLN A 234 -18.43 -0.30 -17.02
N SER A 235 -17.11 -0.43 -16.89
CA SER A 235 -16.26 -0.99 -17.94
C SER A 235 -16.54 -2.48 -18.21
N GLY A 236 -16.99 -3.21 -17.18
CA GLY A 236 -17.20 -4.66 -17.24
C GLY A 236 -15.91 -5.48 -17.35
N ILE A 237 -14.76 -4.86 -17.11
CA ILE A 237 -13.46 -5.52 -17.12
C ILE A 237 -13.11 -6.00 -15.71
N TYR A 238 -12.61 -7.23 -15.64
CA TYR A 238 -11.99 -7.78 -14.44
C TYR A 238 -10.48 -7.76 -14.60
N PHE A 239 -9.77 -7.35 -13.55
CA PHE A 239 -8.33 -7.16 -13.55
C PHE A 239 -7.60 -8.29 -12.83
N ASP A 240 -6.41 -8.58 -13.31
CA ASP A 240 -5.44 -9.39 -12.57
C ASP A 240 -4.92 -8.60 -11.37
N ILE A 241 -4.41 -7.40 -11.64
CA ILE A 241 -3.84 -6.50 -10.63
C ILE A 241 -4.45 -5.11 -10.81
N ILE A 242 -4.88 -4.51 -9.70
CA ILE A 242 -5.09 -3.06 -9.60
C ILE A 242 -3.99 -2.48 -8.70
N GLY A 243 -3.18 -1.60 -9.26
CA GLY A 243 -2.11 -0.90 -8.58
C GLY A 243 -2.44 0.57 -8.36
N MET A 244 -2.10 1.09 -7.19
CA MET A 244 -2.13 2.51 -6.89
C MET A 244 -0.68 2.96 -6.69
N ASP A 245 -0.11 3.62 -7.69
CA ASP A 245 1.16 4.37 -7.61
C ASP A 245 0.82 5.75 -7.06
N SER A 246 0.44 5.74 -5.77
CA SER A 246 -0.16 6.88 -5.08
C SER A 246 -0.18 6.67 -3.56
N CYS A 247 0.14 7.74 -2.84
CA CYS A 247 0.24 7.75 -1.38
C CYS A 247 -1.01 7.21 -0.66
N ILE A 248 -0.79 6.53 0.47
CA ILE A 248 -1.79 6.22 1.52
C ILE A 248 -3.07 5.52 1.04
N MET A 249 -3.02 4.78 -0.07
CA MET A 249 -4.18 4.07 -0.61
C MET A 249 -4.34 2.65 -0.06
N SER A 250 -3.34 2.08 0.64
CA SER A 250 -3.45 0.75 1.23
C SER A 250 -4.37 0.75 2.43
N SER A 251 -5.65 0.47 2.18
CA SER A 251 -6.72 0.50 3.16
C SER A 251 -7.69 -0.66 2.96
N LEU A 252 -8.21 -1.18 4.07
CA LEU A 252 -9.26 -2.20 4.10
C LEU A 252 -10.45 -1.79 3.23
N GLU A 253 -10.82 -0.51 3.26
CA GLU A 253 -11.99 0.01 2.56
C GLU A 253 -11.81 0.07 1.05
N LEU A 254 -10.61 0.42 0.56
CA LEU A 254 -10.31 0.33 -0.87
C LEU A 254 -10.34 -1.13 -1.35
N CYS A 255 -9.76 -2.05 -0.57
CA CYS A 255 -9.78 -3.48 -0.89
C CYS A 255 -11.23 -4.00 -0.97
N CYS A 256 -12.08 -3.63 0.01
CA CYS A 256 -13.52 -3.91 -0.04
C CYS A 256 -14.19 -3.35 -1.30
N ALA A 257 -13.82 -2.14 -1.74
CA ALA A 257 -14.36 -1.54 -2.96
C ALA A 257 -13.98 -2.34 -4.21
N MET A 258 -12.76 -2.87 -4.27
CA MET A 258 -12.21 -3.53 -5.45
C MET A 258 -12.42 -5.05 -5.47
N TYR A 259 -12.92 -5.64 -4.38
CA TYR A 259 -13.13 -7.08 -4.21
C TYR A 259 -13.78 -7.80 -5.41
N ASN A 260 -14.77 -7.20 -6.06
CA ASN A 260 -15.46 -7.85 -7.18
C ASN A 260 -14.81 -7.63 -8.55
N TYR A 261 -13.66 -6.95 -8.60
CA TYR A 261 -13.11 -6.42 -9.85
C TYR A 261 -11.64 -6.75 -10.08
N CYS A 262 -10.92 -7.27 -9.09
CA CYS A 262 -9.55 -7.73 -9.27
C CYS A 262 -9.19 -8.95 -8.43
N ASP A 263 -8.14 -9.66 -8.88
CA ASP A 263 -7.55 -10.77 -8.16
C ASP A 263 -6.55 -10.30 -7.09
N TYR A 264 -5.78 -9.26 -7.38
CA TYR A 264 -4.77 -8.69 -6.49
C TYR A 264 -4.77 -7.17 -6.51
N MET A 265 -4.34 -6.58 -5.40
CA MET A 265 -4.03 -5.15 -5.31
C MET A 265 -2.56 -4.93 -4.94
N ILE A 266 -1.98 -3.81 -5.39
CA ILE A 266 -0.65 -3.36 -4.97
C ILE A 266 -0.79 -1.92 -4.49
N LEU A 267 -0.54 -1.68 -3.19
CA LEU A 267 -0.91 -0.44 -2.50
C LEU A 267 0.18 -0.04 -1.48
N SER A 268 0.38 1.26 -1.28
CA SER A 268 1.21 1.81 -0.20
C SER A 268 0.35 2.26 0.99
N GLU A 269 0.78 1.87 2.19
CA GLU A 269 0.18 2.38 3.44
C GLU A 269 0.70 3.77 3.81
N ASP A 270 1.91 4.13 3.36
CA ASP A 270 2.54 5.43 3.61
C ASP A 270 2.45 6.37 2.39
N PHE A 271 2.93 7.60 2.57
CA PHE A 271 3.31 8.47 1.48
C PHE A 271 4.39 7.80 0.63
N GLU A 272 4.08 7.60 -0.66
CA GLU A 272 5.07 7.11 -1.61
C GLU A 272 6.11 8.20 -1.89
N SER A 273 7.33 7.79 -2.25
CA SER A 273 8.35 8.74 -2.68
C SER A 273 7.91 9.47 -3.96
N GLY A 274 8.53 10.62 -4.24
CA GLY A 274 8.25 11.38 -5.45
C GLY A 274 8.58 10.66 -6.77
N TYR A 275 9.33 9.55 -6.72
CA TYR A 275 9.67 8.73 -7.88
C TYR A 275 8.58 7.71 -8.24
N GLY A 276 7.66 7.41 -7.31
CA GLY A 276 6.65 6.38 -7.53
C GLY A 276 7.26 5.01 -7.83
N TRP A 277 6.59 4.24 -8.68
CA TRP A 277 7.02 2.88 -9.04
C TRP A 277 8.12 2.86 -10.11
N SER A 278 9.11 1.97 -9.97
CA SER A 278 10.14 1.80 -11.00
C SER A 278 9.65 0.92 -12.17
N TYR A 279 9.26 1.53 -13.28
CA TYR A 279 8.54 0.85 -14.37
C TYR A 279 9.38 -0.11 -15.22
N THR A 280 10.69 0.15 -15.33
CA THR A 280 11.54 -0.56 -16.30
C THR A 280 11.64 -2.06 -15.99
N GLY A 281 11.87 -2.44 -14.74
CA GLY A 281 12.20 -3.81 -14.33
C GLY A 281 11.03 -4.77 -14.51
N TRP A 282 9.91 -4.50 -13.85
CA TRP A 282 8.72 -5.35 -13.93
C TRP A 282 8.10 -5.40 -15.34
N LEU A 283 8.16 -4.34 -16.13
CA LEU A 283 7.71 -4.38 -17.54
C LEU A 283 8.58 -5.31 -18.39
N ASN A 284 9.89 -5.38 -18.12
CA ASN A 284 10.77 -6.38 -18.73
C ASN A 284 10.38 -7.79 -18.28
N ALA A 285 10.15 -8.01 -16.99
CA ALA A 285 9.77 -9.32 -16.46
C ALA A 285 8.46 -9.84 -17.09
N LEU A 286 7.43 -8.99 -17.16
CA LEU A 286 6.16 -9.31 -17.81
C LEU A 286 6.34 -9.56 -19.32
N SER A 287 7.20 -8.79 -19.98
CA SER A 287 7.49 -8.93 -21.41
C SER A 287 8.24 -10.21 -21.75
N ASP A 288 9.17 -10.63 -20.89
CA ASP A 288 9.95 -11.86 -21.03
C ASP A 288 9.10 -13.11 -20.73
N ASN A 289 8.13 -12.99 -19.82
CA ASN A 289 7.20 -14.06 -19.48
C ASN A 289 5.80 -13.51 -19.18
N THR A 290 4.92 -13.46 -20.19
CA THR A 290 3.53 -13.02 -20.00
C THR A 290 2.70 -13.96 -19.12
N SER A 291 3.21 -15.17 -18.87
CA SER A 291 2.63 -16.17 -17.96
C SER A 291 3.25 -16.16 -16.56
N ILE A 292 4.07 -15.16 -16.22
CA ILE A 292 4.56 -14.95 -14.85
C ILE A 292 3.36 -14.91 -13.88
N SER A 293 3.46 -15.56 -12.73
CA SER A 293 2.35 -15.52 -11.77
C SER A 293 2.16 -14.09 -11.26
N SER A 294 0.96 -13.76 -10.83
CA SER A 294 0.61 -12.42 -10.37
C SER A 294 1.36 -12.08 -9.09
N GLU A 295 1.60 -13.07 -8.24
CA GLU A 295 2.38 -12.94 -7.01
C GLU A 295 3.85 -12.62 -7.29
N GLU A 296 4.47 -13.32 -8.23
CA GLU A 296 5.87 -13.06 -8.60
C GLU A 296 6.01 -11.70 -9.28
N LEU A 297 5.07 -11.33 -10.16
CA LEU A 297 5.08 -10.01 -10.79
C LEU A 297 4.88 -8.89 -9.76
N GLY A 298 3.94 -9.06 -8.84
CA GLY A 298 3.68 -8.11 -7.76
C GLY A 298 4.88 -7.95 -6.83
N LYS A 299 5.54 -9.06 -6.48
CA LYS A 299 6.79 -9.03 -5.72
C LYS A 299 7.90 -8.25 -6.44
N ILE A 300 8.05 -8.42 -7.75
CA ILE A 300 9.03 -7.65 -8.54
C ILE A 300 8.69 -6.16 -8.52
N ILE A 301 7.41 -5.79 -8.65
CA ILE A 301 6.99 -4.37 -8.57
C ILE A 301 7.36 -3.77 -7.21
N VAL A 302 7.00 -4.47 -6.12
CA VAL A 302 7.32 -4.05 -4.75
C VAL A 302 8.83 -3.92 -4.56
N ASP A 303 9.61 -4.93 -4.95
CA ASP A 303 11.06 -4.94 -4.75
C ASP A 303 11.78 -3.88 -5.60
N ASP A 304 11.35 -3.68 -6.85
CA ASP A 304 11.95 -2.67 -7.73
C ASP A 304 11.75 -1.27 -7.14
N MET A 305 10.55 -0.94 -6.65
CA MET A 305 10.24 0.34 -6.02
C MET A 305 11.06 0.58 -4.74
N ILE A 306 11.10 -0.40 -3.83
CA ILE A 306 11.87 -0.26 -2.58
C ILE A 306 13.37 -0.13 -2.87
N ALA A 307 13.91 -0.92 -3.80
CA ALA A 307 15.31 -0.85 -4.16
C ALA A 307 15.70 0.50 -4.79
N ASP A 308 14.87 1.07 -5.64
CA ASP A 308 15.15 2.37 -6.26
C ASP A 308 15.16 3.51 -5.23
N ASN A 309 14.21 3.49 -4.28
CA ASN A 309 14.16 4.46 -3.18
C ASN A 309 15.40 4.37 -2.27
N GLU A 310 15.84 3.16 -1.94
CA GLU A 310 17.08 2.90 -1.20
C GLU A 310 18.34 3.40 -1.94
N GLU A 311 18.43 3.14 -3.25
CA GLU A 311 19.59 3.53 -4.05
C GLU A 311 19.69 5.05 -4.27
N ASN A 312 18.54 5.72 -4.42
CA ASN A 312 18.46 7.16 -4.67
C ASN A 312 18.41 7.99 -3.37
N GLY A 313 18.14 7.35 -2.22
CA GLY A 313 18.17 7.93 -0.89
C GLY A 313 16.98 8.84 -0.60
N GLU A 314 15.79 8.47 -1.08
CA GLU A 314 14.57 9.25 -0.94
C GLU A 314 13.56 8.60 -0.01
N GLY A 315 13.78 8.84 1.28
CA GLY A 315 12.79 8.71 2.35
C GLY A 315 12.23 7.30 2.55
N SER A 316 11.32 7.23 3.53
CA SER A 316 10.49 6.06 3.79
C SER A 316 9.65 5.67 2.59
N SER A 317 9.51 4.38 2.33
CA SER A 317 8.52 3.86 1.37
C SER A 317 8.11 2.45 1.76
N THR A 318 6.86 2.09 1.45
CA THR A 318 6.25 0.79 1.76
C THR A 318 5.35 0.37 0.61
N LEU A 319 5.28 -0.93 0.31
CA LEU A 319 4.32 -1.45 -0.67
C LEU A 319 3.89 -2.87 -0.31
N ALA A 320 2.59 -3.10 -0.38
CA ALA A 320 1.97 -4.39 -0.11
C ALA A 320 1.29 -4.95 -1.37
N LEU A 321 1.50 -6.24 -1.62
CA LEU A 321 0.71 -7.05 -2.54
C LEU A 321 -0.38 -7.75 -1.74
N ILE A 322 -1.64 -7.42 -2.02
CA ILE A 322 -2.81 -7.91 -1.32
C ILE A 322 -3.61 -8.88 -2.22
N ASP A 323 -3.97 -10.02 -1.67
CA ASP A 323 -4.79 -11.05 -2.28
C ASP A 323 -6.28 -10.85 -1.93
N GLU A 324 -7.01 -10.36 -2.93
CA GLU A 324 -8.43 -10.07 -2.82
C GLU A 324 -9.31 -11.33 -2.73
N SER A 325 -8.75 -12.54 -2.82
CA SER A 325 -9.49 -13.78 -2.55
C SER A 325 -9.89 -13.91 -1.09
N TYR A 326 -9.10 -13.32 -0.18
CA TYR A 326 -9.33 -13.39 1.27
C TYR A 326 -10.11 -12.21 1.84
N MET A 327 -10.54 -11.26 0.99
CA MET A 327 -11.09 -9.99 1.48
C MET A 327 -12.31 -10.15 2.40
N LYS A 328 -13.20 -11.13 2.12
CA LYS A 328 -14.33 -11.40 3.02
C LYS A 328 -13.86 -11.90 4.39
N VAL A 329 -12.85 -12.77 4.42
CA VAL A 329 -12.28 -13.30 5.67
C VAL A 329 -11.70 -12.15 6.49
N LEU A 330 -10.91 -11.29 5.85
CA LEU A 330 -10.28 -10.15 6.50
C LEU A 330 -11.30 -9.10 6.98
N TYR A 331 -12.30 -8.73 6.17
CA TYR A 331 -13.36 -7.82 6.62
C TYR A 331 -14.16 -8.38 7.79
N THR A 332 -14.52 -9.67 7.77
CA THR A 332 -15.23 -10.33 8.87
C THR A 332 -14.39 -10.35 10.15
N ALA A 333 -13.12 -10.75 10.05
CA ALA A 333 -12.22 -10.77 11.21
C ALA A 333 -12.03 -9.37 11.81
N TRP A 334 -11.91 -8.34 10.97
CA TRP A 334 -11.86 -6.95 11.41
C TRP A 334 -13.14 -6.53 12.13
N ALA A 335 -14.32 -6.79 11.53
CA ALA A 335 -15.60 -6.40 12.12
C ALA A 335 -15.83 -7.08 13.48
N ASP A 336 -15.52 -8.38 13.59
CA ASP A 336 -15.64 -9.13 14.85
C ASP A 336 -14.70 -8.57 15.92
N PHE A 337 -13.44 -8.33 15.58
CA PHE A 337 -12.47 -7.69 16.46
C PHE A 337 -12.94 -6.30 16.90
N ALA A 338 -13.40 -5.48 15.96
CA ALA A 338 -13.83 -4.10 16.20
C ALA A 338 -15.03 -4.04 17.14
N TYR A 339 -16.04 -4.90 16.95
CA TYR A 339 -17.21 -4.94 17.80
C TYR A 339 -16.93 -5.53 19.18
N ALA A 340 -16.09 -6.57 19.27
CA ALA A 340 -15.70 -7.16 20.54
C ALA A 340 -14.90 -6.18 21.41
N ASN A 341 -14.08 -5.34 20.77
CA ASN A 341 -13.17 -4.41 21.42
C ASN A 341 -13.59 -2.94 21.35
N GLU A 342 -14.86 -2.65 21.01
CA GLU A 342 -15.40 -1.28 20.93
C GLU A 342 -15.02 -0.40 22.14
N PRO A 343 -15.13 -0.84 23.41
CA PRO A 343 -14.76 -0.01 24.54
C PRO A 343 -13.28 0.39 24.58
N ALA A 344 -12.38 -0.45 24.08
CA ALA A 344 -10.95 -0.15 23.99
C ALA A 344 -10.70 0.83 22.84
N LEU A 345 -11.27 0.55 21.66
CA LEU A 345 -11.15 1.41 20.48
C LEU A 345 -11.71 2.83 20.69
N LEU A 346 -12.77 3.00 21.49
CA LEU A 346 -13.32 4.31 21.85
C LEU A 346 -12.63 4.96 23.07
N GLY A 347 -11.74 4.22 23.73
CA GLY A 347 -11.05 4.64 24.95
C GLY A 347 -9.74 5.40 24.68
N GLU A 348 -9.13 5.19 23.52
CA GLU A 348 -7.86 5.80 23.09
C GLU A 348 -7.92 6.11 21.59
N ASN A 349 -7.06 7.02 21.12
CA ASN A 349 -6.95 7.40 19.72
C ASN A 349 -5.75 6.68 19.07
N TYR A 350 -6.06 5.70 18.23
CA TYR A 350 -5.07 4.87 17.53
C TYR A 350 -4.57 5.45 16.21
N SER A 351 -4.96 6.67 15.83
CA SER A 351 -4.46 7.32 14.62
C SER A 351 -2.93 7.41 14.62
N MET A 352 -2.31 6.88 13.56
CA MET A 352 -0.84 6.82 13.48
C MET A 352 -0.23 8.21 13.31
N HIS A 353 0.80 8.49 14.11
CA HIS A 353 1.58 9.74 14.05
C HIS A 353 2.89 9.54 13.27
N VAL A 354 2.83 8.94 12.08
CA VAL A 354 3.99 8.80 11.19
C VAL A 354 4.18 10.10 10.43
N ARG A 355 5.38 10.68 10.46
CA ARG A 355 5.67 11.96 9.83
C ARG A 355 5.82 11.82 8.32
N GLY A 356 4.82 12.28 7.57
CA GLY A 356 4.82 12.23 6.10
C GLY A 356 5.78 13.23 5.45
N GLY A 357 6.53 12.75 4.44
CA GLY A 357 7.17 13.59 3.43
C GLY A 357 6.14 14.29 2.51
N ARG A 358 6.60 15.16 1.62
CA ARG A 358 5.79 16.21 0.93
C ARG A 358 4.82 15.67 -0.15
N ARG A 359 3.75 16.46 -0.40
CA ARG A 359 2.94 16.67 -1.64
C ARG A 359 1.50 16.07 -1.60
N ALA A 360 0.44 16.89 -1.71
CA ALA A 360 -0.94 16.42 -1.97
C ALA A 360 -2.00 17.49 -2.41
N HIS A 361 -3.20 16.96 -2.68
CA HIS A 361 -4.40 17.30 -3.49
C HIS A 361 -5.46 18.38 -3.02
N PRO A 362 -5.98 19.24 -3.88
CA PRO A 362 -6.77 20.41 -3.50
C PRO A 362 -8.28 20.38 -3.06
N ILE A 363 -8.96 19.31 -2.61
CA ILE A 363 -10.38 19.33 -2.07
C ILE A 363 -10.61 20.18 -0.80
N LEU A 364 -9.58 20.91 -0.52
CA LEU A 364 -9.04 21.18 0.77
C LEU A 364 -8.72 22.67 0.84
N ARG A 365 -9.04 23.44 -0.20
CA ARG A 365 -8.67 24.84 -0.35
C ARG A 365 -9.56 25.81 0.43
N GLU A 366 -10.83 25.48 0.69
CA GLU A 366 -11.64 26.30 1.63
C GLU A 366 -11.30 26.01 3.10
N LYS A 367 -10.60 24.89 3.38
CA LYS A 367 -10.09 24.50 4.71
C LYS A 367 -8.57 24.66 4.90
N GLY A 368 -7.81 25.05 3.86
CA GLY A 368 -6.34 25.13 3.94
C GLY A 368 -5.66 23.78 4.20
N LEU A 369 -6.30 22.66 3.85
CA LEU A 369 -5.89 21.31 4.22
C LEU A 369 -4.72 20.76 3.37
N PHE A 370 -4.11 21.55 2.46
CA PHE A 370 -2.75 21.29 1.92
C PHE A 370 -1.95 22.57 1.62
N ASP A 371 -2.41 23.75 2.05
CA ASP A 371 -1.50 24.91 2.20
C ASP A 371 -0.38 24.56 3.21
N PHE A 372 -0.66 23.56 4.05
CA PHE A 372 0.19 22.98 5.06
C PHE A 372 1.26 22.04 4.48
N LEU A 373 0.97 21.19 3.47
CA LEU A 373 1.96 20.26 2.91
C LEU A 373 3.12 20.94 2.17
N PHE A 374 2.98 22.25 1.92
CA PHE A 374 4.01 23.10 1.33
C PHE A 374 4.57 24.15 2.32
N ASP A 375 4.15 24.12 3.60
CA ASP A 375 4.66 25.03 4.62
C ASP A 375 6.03 24.55 5.10
N GLU A 376 7.03 25.42 5.02
CA GLU A 376 8.46 25.15 5.28
C GLU A 376 8.73 24.69 6.74
N ASP A 377 7.69 24.75 7.60
CA ASP A 377 7.70 24.55 9.06
C ASP A 377 6.66 23.50 9.59
N GLY A 378 5.94 22.75 8.74
CA GLY A 378 4.76 21.93 9.13
C GLY A 378 5.00 20.45 9.51
N ASP A 379 4.39 19.99 10.61
CA ASP A 379 4.43 18.62 11.18
C ASP A 379 3.15 17.88 10.74
N TYR A 380 3.21 16.95 9.77
CA TYR A 380 2.03 16.19 9.28
C TYR A 380 2.13 14.73 9.63
N SER A 381 0.99 14.12 9.94
CA SER A 381 0.91 12.69 10.16
C SER A 381 -0.32 12.03 9.57
N MET A 382 -0.22 10.72 9.32
CA MET A 382 -1.34 9.86 8.86
C MET A 382 -2.63 10.03 9.68
N SER A 383 -2.53 10.54 10.91
CA SER A 383 -3.65 10.96 11.74
C SER A 383 -4.61 11.95 11.09
N ASP A 384 -4.16 12.78 10.16
CA ASP A 384 -5.01 13.74 9.43
C ASP A 384 -5.98 13.04 8.46
N TYR A 385 -5.68 11.79 8.11
CA TYR A 385 -6.51 10.91 7.28
C TYR A 385 -7.28 9.90 8.12
N TYR A 386 -7.08 9.88 9.45
CA TYR A 386 -7.72 8.96 10.39
C TYR A 386 -7.51 7.48 10.02
N ILE A 387 -6.40 7.19 9.34
CA ILE A 387 -5.97 5.83 9.01
C ILE A 387 -5.01 5.32 10.08
N THR A 388 -5.12 4.03 10.37
CA THR A 388 -4.29 3.33 11.35
C THR A 388 -3.95 1.94 10.86
N ASP A 389 -2.76 1.45 11.22
CA ASP A 389 -2.30 0.12 10.81
C ASP A 389 -3.14 -0.93 11.53
N ILE A 390 -3.74 -1.83 10.74
CA ILE A 390 -4.72 -2.78 11.25
C ILE A 390 -4.09 -3.79 12.21
N MET A 391 -2.83 -4.17 11.99
CA MET A 391 -2.10 -5.14 12.80
C MET A 391 -1.61 -4.50 14.10
N ALA A 392 -1.11 -3.27 14.04
CA ALA A 392 -0.70 -2.50 15.20
C ALA A 392 -1.87 -2.32 16.17
N VAL A 393 -3.07 -1.98 15.67
CA VAL A 393 -4.27 -1.92 16.52
C VAL A 393 -4.61 -3.30 17.11
N ALA A 394 -4.56 -4.36 16.29
CA ALA A 394 -4.86 -5.71 16.73
C ALA A 394 -3.95 -6.16 17.88
N GLN A 395 -2.64 -6.00 17.72
CA GLN A 395 -1.63 -6.46 18.67
C GLN A 395 -1.63 -5.65 19.97
N ASN A 396 -2.00 -4.37 19.92
CA ASN A 396 -2.09 -3.52 21.11
C ASN A 396 -3.39 -3.71 21.91
N ILE A 397 -4.39 -4.39 21.34
CA ILE A 397 -5.62 -4.76 22.04
C ILE A 397 -5.71 -6.28 22.12
N GLU A 398 -5.08 -6.89 23.13
CA GLU A 398 -5.10 -8.34 23.31
C GLU A 398 -6.50 -8.88 23.61
N SER A 399 -7.08 -9.58 22.63
CA SER A 399 -8.39 -10.23 22.70
C SER A 399 -8.34 -11.59 22.00
N LYS A 400 -9.41 -12.40 22.14
CA LYS A 400 -9.49 -13.67 21.40
C LYS A 400 -9.62 -13.42 19.88
N GLU A 401 -10.20 -12.29 19.50
CA GLU A 401 -10.38 -11.86 18.11
C GLU A 401 -9.07 -11.36 17.48
N THR A 402 -8.09 -10.93 18.28
CA THR A 402 -6.78 -10.43 17.83
C THR A 402 -6.04 -11.46 16.98
N GLU A 403 -5.99 -12.71 17.44
CA GLU A 403 -5.31 -13.79 16.73
C GLU A 403 -5.96 -14.03 15.37
N ALA A 404 -7.30 -13.99 15.29
CA ALA A 404 -8.07 -14.17 14.06
C ALA A 404 -7.94 -13.01 13.07
N LEU A 405 -7.79 -11.78 13.56
CA LEU A 405 -7.51 -10.63 12.72
C LEU A 405 -6.09 -10.69 12.17
N ALA A 406 -5.07 -10.90 13.02
CA ALA A 406 -3.67 -10.99 12.59
C ALA A 406 -3.45 -12.06 11.51
N ALA A 407 -4.04 -13.22 11.76
CA ALA A 407 -4.26 -14.30 10.82
C ALA A 407 -4.79 -13.89 9.43
N ALA A 408 -5.93 -13.19 9.42
CA ALA A 408 -6.60 -12.80 8.19
C ALA A 408 -5.79 -11.75 7.42
N VAL A 409 -5.10 -10.86 8.12
CA VAL A 409 -4.14 -9.91 7.53
C VAL A 409 -2.98 -10.66 6.88
N ASN A 410 -2.34 -11.59 7.59
CA ASN A 410 -1.24 -12.41 7.06
C ASN A 410 -1.63 -13.24 5.82
N LEU A 411 -2.87 -13.73 5.77
CA LEU A 411 -3.40 -14.44 4.60
C LEU A 411 -3.64 -13.51 3.41
N SER A 412 -4.04 -12.27 3.68
CA SER A 412 -4.39 -11.30 2.65
C SER A 412 -3.15 -10.61 2.09
N ILE A 413 -2.14 -10.31 2.90
CA ILE A 413 -0.90 -9.69 2.45
C ILE A 413 0.06 -10.78 1.96
N CYS A 414 0.08 -11.02 0.65
CA CYS A 414 0.94 -12.03 0.03
C CYS A 414 2.43 -11.66 0.05
N TYR A 415 2.71 -10.36 -0.02
CA TYR A 415 4.07 -9.85 0.01
C TYR A 415 4.06 -8.41 0.49
N PHE A 416 5.03 -8.05 1.33
CA PHE A 416 5.22 -6.69 1.82
C PHE A 416 6.71 -6.40 1.87
N ASN A 417 7.09 -5.19 1.49
CA ASN A 417 8.45 -4.70 1.66
C ASN A 417 8.44 -3.19 1.93
N CYS A 418 9.47 -2.71 2.60
CA CYS A 418 9.65 -1.31 2.95
C CYS A 418 11.15 -0.95 2.99
N THR A 419 11.45 0.34 2.99
CA THR A 419 12.83 0.84 3.15
C THR A 419 13.33 0.63 4.59
N ASP A 420 14.65 0.61 4.78
CA ASP A 420 15.32 0.37 6.07
C ASP A 420 14.97 1.43 7.13
N ASP A 421 14.55 2.62 6.70
CA ASP A 421 14.13 3.73 7.56
C ASP A 421 12.62 3.74 7.86
N GLU A 422 11.82 2.90 7.20
CA GLU A 422 10.41 2.71 7.50
C GLU A 422 10.24 1.78 8.69
N VAL A 423 9.71 2.32 9.79
CA VAL A 423 9.51 1.58 11.02
C VAL A 423 8.03 1.65 11.37
N GLY A 424 7.31 0.59 11.05
CA GLY A 424 6.07 0.29 11.76
C GLY A 424 4.80 0.05 10.95
N MET A 425 4.88 -0.05 9.63
CA MET A 425 3.73 -0.45 8.84
C MET A 425 3.75 -1.94 8.53
N THR A 426 2.56 -2.52 8.47
CA THR A 426 2.34 -3.92 8.12
C THR A 426 1.75 -4.06 6.73
N GLY A 427 1.40 -2.95 6.09
CA GLY A 427 1.01 -2.87 4.68
C GLY A 427 -0.49 -2.74 4.46
N LEU A 428 -1.30 -2.57 5.51
CA LEU A 428 -2.74 -2.35 5.39
C LEU A 428 -3.30 -1.52 6.54
N SER A 429 -3.94 -0.42 6.18
CA SER A 429 -4.61 0.46 7.14
C SER A 429 -6.14 0.26 7.21
N VAL A 430 -6.76 0.87 8.21
CA VAL A 430 -8.21 1.01 8.37
C VAL A 430 -8.59 2.39 8.90
N THR A 431 -9.79 2.86 8.58
CA THR A 431 -10.22 4.23 8.92
C THR A 431 -11.05 4.30 10.21
N LEU A 432 -10.63 5.13 11.17
CA LEU A 432 -11.33 5.38 12.44
C LEU A 432 -11.48 6.89 12.71
N PRO A 433 -12.68 7.50 12.55
CA PRO A 433 -12.85 8.96 12.46
C PRO A 433 -12.89 9.67 13.84
N TYR A 434 -11.82 9.52 14.62
CA TYR A 434 -11.69 10.06 15.98
C TYR A 434 -11.94 11.58 16.05
N GLY A 435 -13.00 11.99 16.75
CA GLY A 435 -13.23 13.40 17.07
C GLY A 435 -13.65 14.32 15.89
N ASP A 436 -13.78 13.80 14.67
CA ASP A 436 -14.03 14.62 13.46
C ASP A 436 -15.35 14.30 12.76
N SER A 437 -16.36 15.10 13.12
CA SER A 437 -17.69 14.98 12.52
C SER A 437 -17.75 15.37 11.05
N GLU A 438 -16.81 16.19 10.58
CA GLU A 438 -16.81 16.62 9.19
C GLU A 438 -16.17 15.56 8.30
N PHE A 439 -15.04 15.00 8.73
CA PHE A 439 -14.44 13.82 8.09
C PHE A 439 -15.45 12.67 8.00
N TYR A 440 -16.15 12.35 9.10
CA TYR A 440 -17.22 11.35 9.06
C TYR A 440 -18.34 11.69 8.06
N GLY A 441 -18.64 12.98 7.88
CA GLY A 441 -19.58 13.47 6.89
C GLY A 441 -19.18 13.17 5.44
N TYR A 442 -17.87 13.16 5.14
CA TYR A 442 -17.33 12.72 3.83
C TYR A 442 -17.23 11.20 3.73
N LEU A 443 -16.84 10.52 4.83
CA LEU A 443 -16.71 9.07 4.90
C LEU A 443 -18.04 8.36 4.64
N TYR A 444 -19.12 8.81 5.28
CA TYR A 444 -20.42 8.14 5.24
C TYR A 444 -20.93 7.86 3.81
N PRO A 445 -21.04 8.86 2.90
CA PRO A 445 -21.50 8.61 1.54
C PRO A 445 -20.54 7.74 0.73
N VAL A 446 -19.23 7.85 0.93
CA VAL A 446 -18.23 7.05 0.21
C VAL A 446 -18.32 5.57 0.62
N PHE A 447 -18.30 5.27 1.92
CA PHE A 447 -18.28 3.88 2.39
C PHE A 447 -19.62 3.18 2.14
N THR A 448 -20.73 3.90 2.27
CA THR A 448 -22.05 3.37 1.86
C THR A 448 -22.17 3.21 0.34
N GLY A 449 -21.52 4.08 -0.44
CA GLY A 449 -21.43 3.99 -1.90
C GLY A 449 -20.65 2.77 -2.39
N VAL A 450 -19.56 2.43 -1.69
CA VAL A 450 -18.80 1.19 -1.88
C VAL A 450 -19.65 -0.06 -1.62
N GLY A 451 -20.64 0.06 -0.74
CA GLY A 451 -21.54 -1.00 -0.33
C GLY A 451 -21.23 -1.59 1.05
N MET A 452 -20.29 -1.02 1.82
CA MET A 452 -19.97 -1.51 3.17
C MET A 452 -21.21 -1.55 4.07
N ASP A 453 -21.22 -2.48 5.04
CA ASP A 453 -22.37 -2.70 5.90
C ASP A 453 -22.82 -1.41 6.62
N ALA A 454 -24.12 -1.13 6.57
CA ALA A 454 -24.65 0.13 7.09
C ALA A 454 -24.54 0.24 8.62
N ASP A 455 -24.58 -0.89 9.34
CA ASP A 455 -24.39 -0.92 10.79
C ASP A 455 -22.90 -0.70 11.12
N TYR A 456 -21.97 -1.24 10.32
CA TYR A 456 -20.54 -0.92 10.41
C TYR A 456 -20.26 0.58 10.16
N VAL A 457 -20.77 1.15 9.06
CA VAL A 457 -20.56 2.58 8.79
C VAL A 457 -21.21 3.45 9.87
N GLY A 458 -22.39 3.07 10.36
CA GLY A 458 -23.05 3.75 11.48
C GLY A 458 -22.29 3.62 12.81
N TRP A 459 -21.60 2.50 13.02
CA TRP A 459 -20.75 2.28 14.18
C TRP A 459 -19.55 3.24 14.20
N LEU A 460 -18.96 3.57 13.04
CA LEU A 460 -17.86 4.53 12.93
C LEU A 460 -18.22 5.93 13.45
N GLU A 461 -19.50 6.34 13.44
CA GLU A 461 -19.95 7.62 14.03
C GLU A 461 -19.59 7.75 15.52
N LYS A 462 -19.48 6.62 16.24
CA LYS A 462 -19.15 6.63 17.67
C LYS A 462 -17.77 7.23 17.94
N PHE A 463 -16.81 7.07 17.02
CA PHE A 463 -15.45 7.58 17.14
C PHE A 463 -15.40 9.11 17.16
N VAL A 464 -16.34 9.76 16.46
CA VAL A 464 -16.51 11.22 16.44
C VAL A 464 -16.77 11.78 17.85
N TYR A 465 -17.42 10.98 18.71
CA TYR A 465 -17.84 11.38 20.06
C TYR A 465 -17.19 10.57 21.18
N ALA A 466 -16.17 9.77 20.86
CA ALA A 466 -15.47 8.91 21.80
C ALA A 466 -14.82 9.72 22.93
N GLU A 467 -14.91 9.28 24.19
CA GLU A 467 -14.30 10.07 25.27
C GLU A 467 -12.77 10.14 25.15
N GLY A 468 -12.15 9.09 24.57
CA GLY A 468 -10.71 8.96 24.37
C GLY A 468 -10.15 9.58 23.10
N TYR A 469 -10.93 10.34 22.30
CA TYR A 469 -10.44 10.81 20.99
C TYR A 469 -9.20 11.74 21.07
N ASN A 470 -8.86 12.32 22.23
CA ASN A 470 -7.64 13.10 22.42
C ASN A 470 -6.50 12.32 23.09
N ASP A 471 -6.74 11.07 23.48
CA ASP A 471 -5.81 10.24 24.24
C ASP A 471 -5.04 9.35 23.24
N TYR A 472 -4.07 9.94 22.55
CA TYR A 472 -3.29 9.25 21.51
C TYR A 472 -2.46 8.09 22.07
N TYR A 473 -2.51 6.97 21.36
CA TYR A 473 -1.71 5.79 21.66
C TYR A 473 -0.22 6.05 21.39
N ASP A 474 0.64 5.58 22.29
CA ASP A 474 2.10 5.71 22.18
C ASP A 474 2.70 4.49 21.46
N TYR A 475 2.72 4.56 20.13
CA TYR A 475 3.31 3.53 19.29
C TYR A 475 4.84 3.46 19.37
N GLU A 476 5.55 4.50 19.85
CA GLU A 476 7.03 4.50 19.91
C GLU A 476 7.53 3.35 20.79
N SER A 477 6.84 3.10 21.91
CA SER A 477 7.19 2.01 22.81
C SER A 477 6.95 0.62 22.20
N TRP A 478 5.90 0.48 21.38
CA TRP A 478 5.53 -0.81 20.79
C TRP A 478 6.47 -1.22 19.65
N TYR A 479 6.82 -0.29 18.76
CA TYR A 479 7.77 -0.58 17.67
C TYR A 479 9.19 -0.87 18.17
N GLU A 480 9.64 -0.21 19.24
CA GLU A 480 10.99 -0.45 19.79
C GLU A 480 11.10 -1.76 20.58
N ASP A 481 10.04 -2.17 21.28
CA ASP A 481 10.11 -3.25 22.27
C ASP A 481 9.41 -4.57 21.84
N ASP A 482 8.40 -4.54 20.95
CA ASP A 482 7.48 -5.67 20.74
C ASP A 482 7.23 -6.11 19.27
N TRP A 483 7.55 -5.31 18.25
CA TRP A 483 7.41 -5.71 16.83
C TRP A 483 8.68 -6.40 16.29
N GLU A 484 8.63 -7.72 16.07
CA GLU A 484 9.77 -8.52 15.56
C GLU A 484 9.78 -8.68 14.02
N GLY A 485 8.83 -8.06 13.31
CA GLY A 485 8.65 -8.18 11.86
C GLY A 485 7.85 -9.43 11.45
N TRP A 486 7.65 -9.59 10.14
CA TRP A 486 6.85 -10.69 9.58
C TRP A 486 7.46 -12.09 9.77
N ASP A 487 8.76 -12.17 10.11
CA ASP A 487 9.50 -13.44 10.30
C ASP A 487 8.89 -14.35 11.40
N ASP A 488 8.14 -13.78 12.36
CA ASP A 488 7.47 -14.53 13.44
C ASP A 488 6.13 -15.14 13.04
N TYR A 489 5.55 -14.72 11.91
CA TYR A 489 4.24 -15.17 11.43
C TYR A 489 4.31 -16.30 10.39
N GLU A 490 5.52 -16.75 10.02
CA GLU A 490 5.71 -17.82 9.02
C GLU A 490 5.36 -19.23 9.54
N ASP A 491 5.32 -19.45 10.87
CA ASP A 491 5.42 -20.81 11.44
C ASP A 491 4.24 -21.31 12.31
N ASP A 492 3.14 -20.56 12.50
CA ASP A 492 2.02 -21.03 13.34
C ASP A 492 0.67 -21.06 12.61
N TRP A 493 0.34 -22.22 12.05
CA TRP A 493 -0.92 -22.51 11.34
C TRP A 493 -1.97 -23.23 12.22
N ASN A 494 -1.74 -23.34 13.54
CA ASN A 494 -2.59 -24.13 14.44
C ASN A 494 -3.95 -23.48 14.78
N TRP A 495 -4.19 -22.22 14.38
CA TRP A 495 -5.35 -21.43 14.84
C TRP A 495 -6.49 -21.31 13.83
N ILE A 496 -6.31 -21.75 12.57
CA ILE A 496 -7.41 -21.81 11.60
C ILE A 496 -8.59 -22.64 12.14
N ASP A 497 -8.32 -23.60 13.04
CA ASP A 497 -9.37 -24.39 13.69
C ASP A 497 -10.33 -23.53 14.56
N TRP A 498 -9.91 -22.37 15.07
CA TRP A 498 -10.73 -21.52 15.94
C TRP A 498 -11.75 -20.66 15.17
N LEU A 499 -11.35 -20.09 14.02
CA LEU A 499 -12.22 -19.31 13.12
C LEU A 499 -13.43 -20.12 12.62
N PHE A 500 -13.35 -21.46 12.61
CA PHE A 500 -14.32 -22.31 11.93
C PHE A 500 -14.96 -23.43 12.77
N PHE A 501 -14.48 -23.73 13.99
CA PHE A 501 -14.96 -24.89 14.74
C PHE A 501 -15.35 -24.67 16.21
N GLU A 502 -15.26 -23.46 16.79
CA GLU A 502 -15.69 -23.25 18.20
C GLU A 502 -17.06 -22.60 18.42
N ASP A 503 -17.74 -22.07 17.40
CA ASP A 503 -19.12 -21.55 17.53
C ASP A 503 -20.01 -21.90 16.31
N ASP A 504 -20.53 -23.14 16.30
CA ASP A 504 -21.48 -23.68 15.31
C ASP A 504 -22.86 -22.98 15.27
N ASP A 505 -23.09 -21.95 16.08
CA ASP A 505 -24.40 -21.31 16.28
C ASP A 505 -24.54 -19.91 15.60
N TYR A 506 -23.49 -19.40 14.93
CA TYR A 506 -23.44 -18.01 14.45
C TYR A 506 -23.91 -17.76 13.01
N TRP A 507 -24.16 -18.79 12.20
CA TRP A 507 -24.46 -18.65 10.76
C TRP A 507 -25.96 -18.78 10.39
N GLU A 508 -26.85 -18.19 11.18
CA GLU A 508 -28.24 -17.91 10.76
C GLU A 508 -28.52 -16.41 10.82
N ASP A 509 -27.87 -15.61 9.96
CA ASP A 509 -28.48 -14.35 9.53
C ASP A 509 -28.49 -14.24 8.00
N ASP A 510 -29.71 -14.33 7.45
CA ASP A 510 -30.04 -14.36 6.03
C ASP A 510 -29.94 -12.93 5.39
N SER A 511 -28.95 -12.12 5.75
CA SER A 511 -28.86 -10.71 5.30
C SER A 511 -27.88 -10.45 4.15
N TRP A 512 -27.40 -11.48 3.44
CA TRP A 512 -26.34 -11.34 2.43
C TRP A 512 -26.77 -11.58 0.97
N ASP A 513 -28.05 -11.84 0.69
CA ASP A 513 -28.58 -12.04 -0.68
C ASP A 513 -28.66 -10.74 -1.53
N GLU A 514 -28.30 -9.58 -0.98
CA GLU A 514 -28.47 -8.27 -1.62
C GLU A 514 -27.17 -7.53 -1.98
N TRP A 515 -26.02 -8.21 -2.00
CA TRP A 515 -24.87 -7.72 -2.77
C TRP A 515 -25.04 -8.10 -4.25
N GLY A 516 -25.64 -7.18 -5.02
CA GLY A 516 -25.66 -7.24 -6.49
C GLY A 516 -26.85 -7.95 -7.15
N SER A 517 -27.98 -8.14 -6.47
CA SER A 517 -29.17 -8.71 -7.11
C SER A 517 -30.31 -7.69 -7.28
N ASP A 518 -30.35 -7.04 -8.45
CA ASP A 518 -31.61 -6.55 -8.99
C ASP A 518 -31.94 -7.23 -10.32
N GLN A 519 -33.19 -7.62 -10.45
CA GLN A 519 -33.67 -8.78 -11.21
C GLN A 519 -33.69 -8.59 -12.75
N SER A 520 -33.33 -9.63 -13.53
CA SER A 520 -34.31 -10.56 -14.14
C SER A 520 -33.79 -11.40 -15.34
N TRP A 521 -33.60 -12.70 -15.07
CA TRP A 521 -34.04 -13.90 -15.81
C TRP A 521 -34.10 -13.94 -17.35
N ALA A 522 -33.38 -14.91 -17.93
CA ALA A 522 -34.00 -15.97 -18.75
C ALA A 522 -33.08 -17.21 -18.84
N GLY A 523 -33.48 -18.30 -18.19
CA GLY A 523 -32.68 -19.52 -18.11
C GLY A 523 -32.69 -20.40 -19.36
N SER A 524 -31.74 -21.34 -19.38
CA SER A 524 -31.96 -22.73 -19.80
C SER A 524 -30.68 -23.54 -19.65
N GLY A 525 -30.75 -24.67 -18.95
CA GLY A 525 -29.92 -25.83 -19.27
C GLY A 525 -29.07 -26.40 -18.13
N ASN A 526 -29.66 -27.32 -17.37
CA ASN A 526 -28.93 -28.33 -16.59
C ASN A 526 -27.79 -28.98 -17.39
N GLY A 527 -26.61 -29.07 -16.80
CA GLY A 527 -25.50 -29.85 -17.35
C GLY A 527 -24.26 -29.88 -16.46
N ARG A 528 -24.37 -30.40 -15.22
CA ARG A 528 -23.21 -30.88 -14.46
C ARG A 528 -22.41 -31.91 -15.28
N SER A 529 -21.11 -31.72 -15.41
CA SER A 529 -20.17 -32.84 -15.56
C SER A 529 -18.78 -32.46 -15.04
N ASP A 530 -18.43 -33.09 -13.91
CA ASP A 530 -17.11 -33.50 -13.42
C ASP A 530 -15.90 -33.17 -14.31
N CYS A 531 -14.94 -32.41 -13.76
CA CYS A 531 -13.54 -32.47 -14.18
C CYS A 531 -12.56 -31.97 -13.10
N MET A 532 -12.57 -32.58 -11.92
CA MET A 532 -11.37 -32.63 -11.06
C MET A 532 -10.88 -34.08 -11.02
N ARG A 533 -9.83 -34.37 -11.80
CA ARG A 533 -8.86 -35.48 -11.64
C ARG A 533 -7.97 -35.60 -12.88
N LYS A 534 -6.73 -35.12 -12.78
CA LYS A 534 -5.46 -35.83 -13.07
C LYS A 534 -4.35 -34.89 -13.56
N GLN A 535 -3.44 -34.59 -12.65
CA GLN A 535 -2.00 -34.45 -12.84
C GLN A 535 -1.40 -35.33 -11.70
N LEU A 536 -0.34 -36.14 -11.82
CA LEU A 536 0.72 -36.38 -12.78
C LEU A 536 1.17 -37.85 -12.66
N ALA A 537 1.70 -38.41 -13.75
CA ALA A 537 2.79 -39.39 -13.75
C ALA A 537 3.34 -39.54 -15.18
N CYS A 538 4.32 -38.69 -15.53
CA CYS A 538 5.50 -38.90 -16.40
C CYS A 538 5.93 -37.61 -17.06
#